data_AF-A0A538Q3I6-F1
#
_entry.id   AF-A0A538Q3I6-F1
#
_cell.length_a   1.000
_cell.length_b   1.000
_cell.length_c   1.000
_cell.angle_alpha   90.00
_cell.angle_beta   90.00
_cell.angle_gamma   90.00
#
_symmetry.space_group_name_H-M   'P 1'
#
loop_
_entity.id
_entity.type
_entity.pdbx_description
1 polymer ?
#
loop_
_entity_poly.entity_id
_entity_poly.type
_entity_poly.pdbx_seq_one_letter_code
_entity_poly.pdbx_strand_id
1 'polypeptide(L)' 'MAIITLTTDFGTADGYVGAMKGVIVRLAGSPAPMIVDLAHEIAPGDIAHAAWVVATSTLE' A
#
# COMPACT_ATOMS: atom_id res chain seq x y z
N MET A 1 4.42 15.92 -7.23
CA MET A 1 3.83 15.28 -6.03
C MET A 1 4.21 13.81 -6.09
N ALA A 2 4.86 13.25 -5.07
CA ALA A 2 5.20 11.83 -5.06
C ALA A 2 3.94 10.99 -4.76
N ILE A 3 3.83 9.81 -5.37
CA ILE A 3 2.77 8.82 -5.11
C ILE A 3 3.43 7.59 -4.50
N ILE A 4 2.82 7.06 -3.43
CA ILE A 4 3.20 5.78 -2.82
C ILE A 4 1.99 4.86 -2.91
N THR A 5 2.11 3.76 -3.65
CA THR A 5 1.09 2.72 -3.72
C THR A 5 1.32 1.67 -2.62
N LEU A 6 0.25 1.18 -1.99
CA LEU A 6 0.32 0.15 -0.96
C LEU A 6 -0.36 -1.15 -1.40
N THR A 7 0.37 -2.26 -1.35
CA THR A 7 -0.14 -3.62 -1.56
C THR A 7 0.30 -4.47 -0.37
N THR A 8 -0.64 -5.06 0.37
CA THR A 8 -0.36 -5.88 1.55
C THR A 8 -1.33 -7.07 1.66
N ASP A 9 -0.99 -8.02 2.53
CA ASP A 9 -1.80 -9.17 2.93
C ASP A 9 -2.31 -9.04 4.39
N PHE A 10 -2.42 -7.81 4.88
CA PHE A 10 -2.74 -7.52 6.29
C PHE A 10 -4.23 -7.61 6.63
N GLY A 11 -5.09 -7.56 5.62
CA GLY A 11 -6.50 -7.22 5.77
C GLY A 11 -6.71 -5.78 6.25
N THR A 12 -7.99 -5.41 6.40
CA THR A 12 -8.42 -4.07 6.83
C THR A 12 -8.99 -4.02 8.25
N ALA A 13 -9.11 -5.17 8.93
CA ALA A 13 -9.78 -5.28 10.22
C ALA A 13 -9.01 -4.62 11.40
N ASP A 14 -7.68 -4.82 11.47
CA ASP A 14 -6.90 -4.52 12.69
C ASP A 14 -6.08 -3.21 12.62
N GLY A 15 -6.25 -2.43 11.55
CA GLY A 15 -5.67 -1.08 11.46
C GLY A 15 -4.18 -0.99 11.08
N TYR A 16 -3.51 -2.10 10.76
CA TYR A 16 -2.11 -2.09 10.32
C TYR A 16 -1.84 -1.16 9.13
N VAL A 17 -2.75 -1.16 8.15
CA VAL A 17 -2.70 -0.24 7.00
C VAL A 17 -2.72 1.23 7.46
N GLY A 18 -3.57 1.56 8.41
CA GLY A 18 -3.67 2.90 8.98
C GLY A 18 -2.39 3.32 9.72
N ALA A 19 -1.82 2.42 10.53
CA ALA A 19 -0.55 2.66 11.22
C ALA A 19 0.59 2.93 10.22
N MET A 20 0.69 2.11 9.16
CA MET A 20 1.71 2.28 8.12
C MET A 20 1.57 3.63 7.41
N LYS A 21 0.35 4.02 7.03
CA LYS A 21 0.07 5.34 6.43
C LYS A 21 0.48 6.50 7.34
N GLY A 22 0.15 6.41 8.63
CA GLY A 22 0.51 7.43 9.61
C GLY A 22 2.02 7.61 9.73
N VAL A 23 2.78 6.52 9.75
CA VAL A 23 4.25 6.55 9.77
C VAL A 23 4.81 7.17 8.49
N ILE A 24 4.30 6.79 7.32
CA ILE A 24 4.71 7.37 6.02
C ILE A 24 4.54 8.88 6.02
N VAL A 25 3.34 9.37 6.37
CA VAL A 25 3.04 10.81 6.41
C VAL A 25 3.92 11.54 7.42
N ARG A 26 4.14 10.96 8.61
CA ARG A 26 5.00 11.54 9.64
C ARG A 26 6.46 11.68 9.19
N LEU A 27 6.98 10.73 8.41
CA LEU A 27 8.37 10.74 7.96
C LEU A 27 8.61 11.58 6.71
N ALA A 28 7.64 11.68 5.81
CA ALA A 28 7.83 12.30 4.50
C ALA A 28 7.93 13.83 4.53
N GLY A 29 7.54 14.49 5.64
CA GLY A 29 7.60 15.94 5.76
C GLY A 29 6.59 16.66 4.86
N SER A 30 6.97 17.84 4.36
CA SER A 30 6.08 18.67 3.50
C SER A 30 6.75 18.98 2.16
N PRO A 31 6.08 18.72 1.02
CA PRO A 31 4.74 18.14 0.91
C PRO A 31 4.72 16.62 1.15
N ALA A 32 3.68 16.13 1.84
CA ALA A 32 3.47 14.70 2.03
C ALA A 32 3.09 14.00 0.70
N PRO A 33 3.50 12.73 0.49
CA PRO A 33 3.13 11.97 -0.69
C PRO A 33 1.64 11.62 -0.68
N MET A 34 1.07 11.47 -1.87
CA MET A 34 -0.26 10.85 -2.02
C MET A 34 -0.12 9.34 -1.83
N ILE A 35 -0.86 8.79 -0.88
CA ILE A 35 -0.89 7.35 -0.64
C ILE A 35 -2.11 6.75 -1.35
N VAL A 36 -1.89 5.72 -2.16
CA VAL A 36 -2.92 5.01 -2.94
C VAL A 36 -2.92 3.54 -2.54
N ASP A 37 -4.03 3.02 -2.04
CA ASP A 37 -4.13 1.58 -1.77
C ASP A 37 -4.44 0.84 -3.06
N LEU A 38 -3.70 -0.23 -3.32
CA LEU A 38 -3.99 -1.16 -4.41
C LEU A 38 -4.78 -2.36 -3.90
N ALA A 39 -4.29 -3.03 -2.86
CA ALA A 39 -4.98 -4.13 -2.19
C ALA A 39 -4.43 -4.36 -0.78
N HIS A 40 -5.32 -4.76 0.13
CA HIS A 40 -4.95 -5.21 1.49
C HIS A 40 -5.50 -6.59 1.83
N GLU A 41 -6.38 -7.14 0.98
CA GLU A 41 -7.07 -8.42 1.19
C GLU A 41 -6.41 -9.55 0.37
N ILE A 42 -5.10 -9.45 0.12
CA ILE A 42 -4.34 -10.56 -0.46
C ILE A 42 -4.23 -11.66 0.61
N ALA A 43 -4.40 -12.92 0.20
CA ALA A 43 -4.26 -14.04 1.12
C ALA A 43 -2.85 -14.05 1.74
N PRO A 44 -2.70 -14.31 3.06
CA PRO A 44 -1.39 -14.27 3.72
C PRO A 44 -0.34 -15.11 2.99
N GLY A 45 0.76 -14.45 2.57
CA GLY A 45 1.85 -15.11 1.86
C GLY A 45 1.61 -15.43 0.38
N ASP A 46 0.50 -15.01 -0.23
CA ASP A 46 0.25 -15.19 -1.68
C ASP A 46 1.03 -14.17 -2.52
N ILE A 47 2.30 -14.49 -2.73
CA ILE A 47 3.25 -13.65 -3.47
C ILE A 47 2.83 -13.49 -4.94
N ALA A 48 2.21 -14.51 -5.55
CA ALA A 48 1.82 -14.47 -6.95
C ALA A 48 0.69 -13.47 -7.19
N HIS A 49 -0.33 -13.48 -6.32
CA HIS A 49 -1.41 -12.49 -6.37
C HIS A 49 -0.87 -11.07 -6.10
N ALA A 50 -0.01 -10.90 -5.09
CA ALA A 50 0.62 -9.60 -4.82
C ALA A 50 1.40 -9.06 -6.02
N ALA A 51 2.21 -9.91 -6.67
CA ALA A 51 2.95 -9.55 -7.87
C ALA A 51 2.02 -9.13 -9.02
N TRP A 52 0.92 -9.85 -9.22
CA TRP A 52 -0.06 -9.52 -10.25
C TRP A 52 -0.77 -8.17 -9.97
N VAL A 53 -1.16 -7.90 -8.72
CA VAL A 53 -1.74 -6.61 -8.32
C VAL A 53 -0.78 -5.46 -8.62
N VAL A 54 0.49 -5.60 -8.25
CA VAL A 54 1.50 -4.58 -8.53
C VAL A 54 1.70 -4.41 -10.04
N ALA A 55 1.88 -5.50 -10.79
CA ALA A 55 2.13 -5.47 -12.22
C ALA A 55 1.00 -4.82 -13.03
N THR A 56 -0.26 -4.99 -12.61
CA THR A 56 -1.43 -4.42 -13.29
C THR A 56 -1.76 -2.99 -12.87
N SER A 57 -1.11 -2.48 -11.81
CA SER A 57 -1.32 -1.12 -11.31
C SER A 57 -0.49 -0.05 -12.03
N THR A 58 0.59 -0.46 -12.68
CA THR A 58 1.43 0.42 -13.50
C THR A 58 1.01 0.31 -14.95
N LEU A 59 0.81 1.45 -15.61
CA LEU A 59 0.69 1.49 -17.06
C LEU A 59 2.07 1.18 -17.66
N GLU A 60 2.30 -0.07 -18.03
CA GLU A 60 3.02 -0.36 -19.29
C GLU A 60 2.00 -0.76 -20.36
#